data_AF-A0A2B8A503-F1
#
_entry.id   AF-A0A2B8A503-F1
#
_cell.length_a   1.000
_cell.length_b   1.000
_cell.length_c   1.000
_cell.angle_alpha   90.00
_cell.angle_beta   90.00
_cell.angle_gamma   90.00
#
_symmetry.space_group_name_H-M   'P 1'
#
loop_
_entity.id
_entity.type
_entity.pdbx_description
1 polymer ?
#
loop_
_entity_poly.entity_id
_entity_poly.type
_entity_poly.pdbx_seq_one_letter_code
_entity_poly.pdbx_strand_id
1 'polypeptide(L)'
;MVSFEEHLQQAKSNLSALRVMLDTDHFDWQVTISFYVALHLLSAHMAFQGVHVSTHKKARDNLLSLAEKNNLKADSDIFSYYDMLEGLSREARYLHNGESPKNAPVQALFVKHGKASDALRSLNNIMIYFSRKYEADFETTKVKSPQVAKALGHSVQYFLI
;
A
#
# COMPACT_ATOMS: atom_id res chain seq x y z
N MET A 1 -19.96 0.89 -12.98
CA MET A 1 -18.71 0.13 -12.80
C MET A 1 -17.68 1.14 -12.37
N VAL A 2 -16.90 0.88 -11.32
CA VAL A 2 -16.05 1.92 -10.73
C VAL A 2 -14.92 2.29 -11.71
N SER A 3 -14.78 3.58 -11.97
CA SER A 3 -13.85 4.20 -12.91
C SER A 3 -12.45 4.39 -12.31
N PHE A 4 -11.49 4.76 -13.16
CA PHE A 4 -10.14 5.14 -12.73
C PHE A 4 -10.20 6.31 -11.74
N GLU A 5 -10.99 7.34 -12.07
CA GLU A 5 -11.12 8.58 -11.31
C GLU A 5 -11.75 8.33 -9.93
N GLU A 6 -12.78 7.50 -9.85
CA GLU A 6 -13.42 7.14 -8.57
C GLU A 6 -12.45 6.37 -7.65
N HIS A 7 -11.66 5.46 -8.22
CA HIS A 7 -10.63 4.75 -7.45
C HIS A 7 -9.49 5.67 -7.01
N LEU A 8 -9.02 6.57 -7.89
CA LEU A 8 -8.01 7.55 -7.54
C LEU A 8 -8.51 8.50 -6.45
N GLN A 9 -9.77 8.92 -6.51
CA GLN A 9 -10.39 9.75 -5.48
C GLN A 9 -10.45 9.02 -4.13
N GLN A 10 -10.81 7.73 -4.12
CA GLN A 10 -10.80 6.93 -2.90
C GLN A 10 -9.38 6.76 -2.34
N ALA A 11 -8.38 6.56 -3.19
CA ALA A 11 -6.97 6.50 -2.77
C ALA A 11 -6.52 7.81 -2.10
N LYS A 12 -6.88 8.97 -2.67
CA LYS A 12 -6.58 10.30 -2.09
C LYS A 12 -7.29 10.54 -0.76
N SER A 13 -8.54 10.09 -0.63
CA SER A 13 -9.29 10.15 0.63
C SER A 13 -8.59 9.33 1.72
N ASN A 14 -8.20 8.08 1.40
CA ASN A 14 -7.46 7.23 2.32
C ASN A 14 -6.08 7.81 2.66
N LEU A 15 -5.40 8.43 1.70
CA LEU A 15 -4.12 9.11 1.95
C LEU A 15 -4.30 10.26 2.96
N SER A 16 -5.41 11.01 2.88
CA SER A 16 -5.74 12.05 3.85
C SER A 16 -5.91 11.48 5.26
N ALA A 17 -6.57 10.32 5.40
CA ALA A 17 -6.66 9.61 6.67
C ALA A 17 -5.29 9.12 7.17
N LEU A 18 -4.43 8.64 6.27
CA LEU A 18 -3.06 8.24 6.62
C LEU A 18 -2.28 9.40 7.23
N ARG A 19 -2.42 10.62 6.68
CA ARG A 19 -1.73 11.81 7.23
C ARG A 19 -2.02 12.03 8.72
N VAL A 20 -3.28 11.84 9.12
CA VAL A 20 -3.67 11.95 10.54
C VAL A 20 -3.03 10.84 11.36
N MET A 21 -3.00 9.60 10.84
CA MET A 21 -2.40 8.47 11.55
C MET A 21 -0.88 8.56 11.69
N LEU A 22 -0.19 9.28 10.80
CA LEU A 22 1.26 9.49 10.87
C LEU A 22 1.71 10.41 12.01
N ASP A 23 0.76 11.03 12.72
CA ASP A 23 1.00 11.78 13.95
C ASP A 23 0.92 10.90 15.21
N THR A 24 0.61 9.60 15.06
CA THR A 24 0.36 8.67 16.16
C THR A 24 1.31 7.47 16.12
N ASP A 25 1.30 6.65 17.18
CA ASP A 25 2.00 5.36 17.20
C ASP A 25 1.06 4.17 16.91
N HIS A 26 -0.04 4.41 16.18
CA HIS A 26 -0.94 3.37 15.67
C HIS A 26 -0.39 2.76 14.37
N PHE A 27 0.71 2.01 14.50
CA PHE A 27 1.46 1.45 13.37
C PHE A 27 0.64 0.48 12.52
N ASP A 28 -0.25 -0.28 13.15
CA ASP A 28 -1.22 -1.16 12.50
C ASP A 28 -2.16 -0.38 11.57
N TRP A 29 -2.67 0.77 12.00
CA TRP A 29 -3.49 1.63 11.17
C TRP A 29 -2.71 2.34 10.08
N GLN A 30 -1.47 2.77 10.34
CA GLN A 30 -0.60 3.33 9.30
C GLN A 30 -0.34 2.32 8.17
N VAL A 31 -0.01 1.07 8.52
CA VAL A 31 0.16 -0.03 7.56
C VAL A 31 -1.15 -0.33 6.84
N THR A 32 -2.26 -0.46 7.57
CA THR A 32 -3.57 -0.84 7.01
C THR A 32 -4.06 0.19 6.01
N ILE A 33 -4.01 1.48 6.37
CA ILE A 33 -4.42 2.56 5.46
C ILE A 33 -3.47 2.63 4.26
N SER A 34 -2.15 2.47 4.46
CA SER A 34 -1.20 2.46 3.34
C SER A 34 -1.54 1.40 2.31
N PHE A 35 -1.92 0.20 2.76
CA PHE A 35 -2.42 -0.86 1.89
C PHE A 35 -3.71 -0.47 1.17
N TYR A 36 -4.69 0.14 1.85
CA TYR A 36 -5.93 0.56 1.19
C TYR A 36 -5.72 1.68 0.18
N VAL A 37 -4.74 2.58 0.39
CA VAL A 37 -4.33 3.55 -0.65
C VAL A 37 -3.79 2.79 -1.86
N ALA A 38 -2.83 1.88 -1.65
CA ALA A 38 -2.22 1.10 -2.74
C ALA A 38 -3.24 0.25 -3.50
N LEU A 39 -4.18 -0.40 -2.80
CA LEU A 39 -5.26 -1.16 -3.41
C LEU A 39 -6.06 -0.32 -4.38
N HIS A 40 -6.52 0.86 -3.96
CA HIS A 40 -7.32 1.71 -4.83
C HIS A 40 -6.52 2.28 -5.99
N LEU A 41 -5.23 2.58 -5.80
CA LEU A 41 -4.36 2.92 -6.93
C LEU A 41 -4.31 1.76 -7.93
N LEU A 42 -4.01 0.54 -7.50
CA LEU A 42 -3.96 -0.61 -8.42
C LEU A 42 -5.32 -0.92 -9.06
N SER A 43 -6.42 -0.74 -8.34
CA SER A 43 -7.78 -0.81 -8.91
C SER A 43 -8.01 0.26 -9.98
N ALA A 44 -7.50 1.47 -9.77
CA ALA A 44 -7.53 2.52 -10.79
C ALA A 44 -6.73 2.08 -12.03
N HIS A 45 -5.49 1.60 -11.87
CA HIS A 45 -4.67 1.08 -12.98
C HIS A 45 -5.43 0.03 -13.80
N MET A 46 -6.07 -0.94 -13.13
CA MET A 46 -6.86 -1.96 -13.81
C MET A 46 -8.07 -1.37 -14.54
N ALA A 47 -8.82 -0.46 -13.90
CA ALA A 47 -9.97 0.20 -14.53
C ALA A 47 -9.55 1.00 -15.78
N PHE A 48 -8.39 1.65 -15.75
CA PHE A 48 -7.80 2.33 -16.91
C PHE A 48 -7.46 1.36 -18.06
N GLN A 49 -7.11 0.11 -17.74
CA GLN A 49 -6.89 -0.96 -18.72
C GLN A 49 -8.18 -1.67 -19.14
N GLY A 50 -9.37 -1.20 -18.71
CA GLY A 50 -10.65 -1.84 -18.98
C GLY A 50 -10.90 -3.13 -18.19
N VAL A 51 -10.09 -3.40 -17.16
CA VAL A 51 -10.23 -4.56 -16.28
C VAL A 51 -10.90 -4.12 -14.98
N HIS A 52 -12.03 -4.73 -14.66
CA HIS A 52 -12.79 -4.37 -13.46
C HIS A 52 -12.81 -5.53 -12.48
N VAL A 53 -12.31 -5.26 -11.28
CA VAL A 53 -12.17 -6.25 -10.22
C VAL A 53 -13.18 -6.00 -9.13
N SER A 54 -13.90 -7.04 -8.73
CA SER A 54 -14.90 -6.97 -7.66
C SER A 54 -14.40 -7.51 -6.32
N THR A 55 -13.21 -8.12 -6.27
CA THR A 55 -12.62 -8.67 -5.05
C THR A 55 -11.10 -8.52 -5.03
N HIS A 56 -10.50 -8.46 -3.83
CA HIS A 56 -9.04 -8.40 -3.65
C HIS A 56 -8.30 -9.59 -4.28
N LYS A 57 -8.88 -10.80 -4.19
CA LYS A 57 -8.30 -12.00 -4.82
C LYS A 57 -8.24 -11.84 -6.35
N LYS A 58 -9.32 -11.36 -6.96
CA LYS A 58 -9.37 -11.09 -8.40
C LYS A 58 -8.44 -9.94 -8.80
N ALA A 59 -8.24 -8.95 -7.93
CA ALA A 59 -7.25 -7.90 -8.15
C ALA A 59 -5.85 -8.49 -8.31
N ARG A 60 -5.41 -9.33 -7.36
CA ARG A 60 -4.08 -9.97 -7.39
C ARG A 60 -3.90 -10.86 -8.63
N ASP A 61 -4.86 -11.72 -8.91
CA ASP A 61 -4.77 -12.67 -10.04
C ASP A 61 -4.74 -11.93 -11.39
N ASN A 62 -5.52 -10.86 -11.55
CA ASN A 62 -5.52 -10.06 -12.78
C ASN A 62 -4.28 -9.18 -12.93
N LEU A 63 -3.73 -8.66 -11.84
CA LEU A 63 -2.49 -7.87 -11.86
C LEU A 63 -1.29 -8.71 -12.31
N LEU A 64 -1.15 -9.93 -11.80
CA LEU A 64 -0.11 -10.87 -12.24
C LEU A 64 -0.23 -11.16 -13.74
N SER A 65 -1.45 -11.45 -14.21
CA SER A 65 -1.71 -11.70 -15.63
C SER A 65 -1.41 -10.49 -16.52
N LEU A 66 -1.72 -9.27 -16.06
CA LEU A 66 -1.42 -8.02 -16.78
C LEU A 66 0.09 -7.76 -16.86
N ALA A 67 0.82 -7.95 -15.76
CA ALA A 67 2.27 -7.76 -15.71
C ALA A 67 2.99 -8.72 -16.65
N GLU A 68 2.57 -10.00 -16.67
CA GLU A 68 3.09 -11.02 -17.59
C GLU A 68 2.78 -10.68 -19.05
N LYS A 69 1.54 -10.25 -19.35
CA LYS A 69 1.09 -9.97 -20.72
C LYS A 69 1.77 -8.73 -21.33
N ASN A 70 1.99 -7.69 -20.53
CA ASN A 70 2.53 -6.43 -21.03
C ASN A 70 4.07 -6.38 -21.02
N ASN A 71 4.75 -7.34 -20.37
CA ASN A 71 6.21 -7.43 -20.27
C ASN A 71 6.87 -6.11 -19.81
N LEU A 72 6.15 -5.31 -19.01
CA LEU A 72 6.61 -4.03 -18.49
C LEU A 72 7.22 -4.24 -17.11
N LYS A 73 8.54 -4.15 -17.00
CA LYS A 73 9.27 -4.21 -15.72
C LYS A 73 8.71 -3.24 -14.67
N ALA A 74 8.23 -2.07 -15.09
CA ALA A 74 7.60 -1.10 -14.19
C ALA A 74 6.31 -1.64 -13.55
N ASP A 75 5.57 -2.50 -14.26
CA ASP A 75 4.33 -3.12 -13.75
C ASP A 75 4.65 -4.28 -12.78
N SER A 76 5.77 -4.99 -12.96
CA SER A 76 6.24 -5.99 -11.98
C SER A 76 6.74 -5.34 -10.69
N ASP A 77 7.42 -4.19 -10.79
CA ASP A 77 7.96 -3.50 -9.62
C ASP A 77 6.84 -2.99 -8.71
N ILE A 78 5.76 -2.38 -9.26
CA ILE A 78 4.61 -1.96 -8.46
C ILE A 78 3.89 -3.14 -7.80
N PHE A 79 3.85 -4.30 -8.46
CA PHE A 79 3.22 -5.49 -7.92
C PHE A 79 3.98 -5.99 -6.69
N SER A 80 5.32 -5.97 -6.73
CA SER A 80 6.14 -6.36 -5.58
C SER A 80 5.89 -5.47 -4.36
N TYR A 81 5.75 -4.16 -4.55
CA TYR A 81 5.41 -3.22 -3.47
C TYR A 81 3.99 -3.45 -2.93
N TYR A 82 3.04 -3.76 -3.81
CA TYR A 82 1.67 -4.07 -3.41
C TYR A 82 1.57 -5.38 -2.63
N ASP A 83 2.22 -6.46 -3.09
CA ASP A 83 2.21 -7.78 -2.42
C ASP A 83 2.83 -7.68 -1.02
N MET A 84 3.92 -6.90 -0.89
CA MET A 84 4.50 -6.55 0.41
C MET A 84 3.50 -5.81 1.32
N LEU A 85 2.80 -4.78 0.81
CA LEU A 85 1.79 -4.05 1.57
C LEU A 85 0.61 -4.94 1.99
N GLU A 86 0.19 -5.87 1.13
CA GLU A 86 -0.86 -6.84 1.44
C GLU A 86 -0.42 -7.74 2.60
N GLY A 87 0.80 -8.28 2.55
CA GLY A 87 1.38 -9.08 3.63
C GLY A 87 1.42 -8.34 4.96
N LEU A 88 1.99 -7.13 4.97
CA LEU A 88 2.05 -6.28 6.17
C LEU A 88 0.65 -5.92 6.71
N SER A 89 -0.30 -5.63 5.82
CA SER A 89 -1.69 -5.32 6.21
C SER A 89 -2.42 -6.52 6.79
N ARG A 90 -2.15 -7.73 6.30
CA ARG A 90 -2.71 -8.96 6.88
C ARG A 90 -2.17 -9.17 8.30
N GLU A 91 -0.88 -9.00 8.50
CA GLU A 91 -0.26 -9.06 9.83
C GLU A 91 -0.86 -8.03 10.79
N ALA A 92 -1.04 -6.80 10.32
CA ALA A 92 -1.62 -5.71 11.10
C ALA A 92 -3.05 -6.01 11.59
N ARG A 93 -3.88 -6.60 10.73
CA ARG A 93 -5.30 -6.83 11.02
C ARG A 93 -5.59 -8.14 11.72
N TYR A 94 -4.80 -9.18 11.46
CA TYR A 94 -5.08 -10.53 11.94
C TYR A 94 -4.12 -11.00 13.03
N LEU A 95 -3.09 -10.19 13.37
CA LEU A 95 -2.11 -10.50 14.41
C LEU A 95 -1.27 -11.77 14.10
N HIS A 96 -1.17 -12.17 12.84
CA HIS A 96 -0.32 -13.30 12.41
C HIS A 96 0.17 -13.11 10.96
N ASN A 97 1.30 -13.74 10.60
CA ASN A 97 1.96 -13.64 9.30
C ASN A 97 1.31 -14.47 8.17
N GLY A 98 0.07 -14.92 8.34
CA GLY A 98 -0.60 -15.79 7.37
C GLY A 98 -0.16 -17.25 7.40
N GLU A 99 0.90 -17.61 8.14
CA GLU A 99 1.28 -19.00 8.37
C GLU A 99 0.42 -19.58 9.49
N SER A 100 -0.37 -20.62 9.19
CA SER A 100 -1.00 -21.40 10.25
C SER A 100 0.06 -22.31 10.88
N PRO A 101 0.44 -22.14 12.16
CA PRO A 101 1.30 -23.10 12.81
C PRO A 101 0.51 -24.40 12.91
N LYS A 102 0.96 -25.45 12.20
CA LYS A 102 0.26 -26.73 12.20
C LYS A 102 0.12 -27.33 13.60
N ASN A 103 0.96 -26.94 14.57
CA ASN A 103 1.01 -27.55 15.91
C ASN A 103 1.51 -26.61 17.04
N ALA A 104 1.38 -25.28 16.94
CA ALA A 104 1.85 -24.37 18.00
C ALA A 104 0.82 -23.25 18.28
N PRO A 105 0.73 -22.75 19.53
CA PRO A 105 -0.12 -21.59 19.83
C PRO A 105 0.36 -20.38 19.01
N VAL A 106 -0.56 -19.75 18.28
CA VAL A 106 -0.29 -18.52 17.54
C VAL A 106 -0.03 -17.40 18.55
N GLN A 107 1.22 -16.97 18.68
CA GLN A 107 1.53 -15.76 19.44
C GLN A 107 1.09 -14.55 18.61
N ALA A 108 0.31 -13.65 19.22
CA ALA A 108 -0.14 -12.43 18.56
C ALA A 108 1.06 -11.57 18.14
N LEU A 109 1.11 -11.25 16.85
CA LEU A 109 2.10 -10.36 16.25
C LEU A 109 1.56 -8.93 16.21
N PHE A 110 2.19 -8.04 16.97
CA PHE A 110 1.90 -6.61 16.91
C PHE A 110 2.85 -5.90 15.96
N VAL A 111 2.30 -5.01 15.13
CA VAL A 111 3.07 -4.19 14.19
C VAL A 111 3.99 -3.25 14.97
N LYS A 112 5.25 -3.18 14.54
CA LYS A 112 6.25 -2.24 15.07
C LYS A 112 6.51 -1.14 14.06
N HIS A 113 7.07 -0.02 14.51
CA HIS A 113 7.40 1.14 13.67
C HIS A 113 8.21 0.80 12.41
N GLY A 114 9.06 -0.23 12.44
CA GLY A 114 9.81 -0.69 11.26
C GLY A 114 8.89 -1.09 10.11
N LYS A 115 7.85 -1.88 10.40
CA LYS A 115 6.84 -2.31 9.40
C LYS A 115 6.01 -1.14 8.88
N ALA A 116 5.72 -0.14 9.71
CA ALA A 116 5.06 1.09 9.27
C ALA A 116 5.97 1.90 8.32
N SER A 117 7.26 2.06 8.62
CA SER A 117 8.23 2.67 7.71
C SER A 117 8.31 1.91 6.38
N ASP A 118 8.38 0.59 6.43
CA ASP A 118 8.42 -0.27 5.25
C ASP A 118 7.16 -0.10 4.37
N ALA A 119 5.97 -0.01 5.00
CA ALA A 119 4.74 0.29 4.30
C ALA A 119 4.77 1.67 3.61
N LEU A 120 5.30 2.70 4.28
CA LEU A 120 5.45 4.03 3.68
C LEU A 120 6.39 4.04 2.47
N ARG A 121 7.49 3.30 2.51
CA ARG A 121 8.41 3.17 1.36
C ARG A 121 7.73 2.50 0.17
N SER A 122 7.03 1.40 0.41
CA SER A 122 6.30 0.69 -0.64
C SER A 122 5.19 1.55 -1.23
N LEU A 123 4.40 2.22 -0.40
CA LEU A 123 3.36 3.14 -0.86
C LEU A 123 3.96 4.30 -1.67
N ASN A 124 5.08 4.89 -1.20
CA ASN A 124 5.77 5.95 -1.93
C ASN A 124 6.14 5.53 -3.36
N ASN A 125 6.69 4.33 -3.54
CA ASN A 125 7.09 3.86 -4.87
C ASN A 125 5.89 3.62 -5.79
N ILE A 126 4.77 3.14 -5.26
CA ILE A 126 3.51 3.05 -6.00
C ILE A 126 3.03 4.45 -6.40
N MET A 127 3.02 5.42 -5.49
CA MET A 127 2.62 6.81 -5.79
C MET A 127 3.53 7.46 -6.85
N ILE A 128 4.85 7.19 -6.82
CA ILE A 128 5.78 7.66 -7.86
C ILE A 128 5.40 7.09 -9.23
N TYR A 129 5.11 5.79 -9.30
CA TYR A 129 4.67 5.17 -10.54
C TYR A 129 3.38 5.83 -11.06
N PHE A 130 2.39 6.05 -10.19
CA PHE A 130 1.11 6.66 -10.59
C PHE A 130 1.28 8.11 -11.05
N SER A 131 2.13 8.88 -10.36
CA SER A 131 2.47 10.24 -10.77
C SER A 131 3.13 10.27 -12.15
N ARG A 132 4.04 9.34 -12.45
CA ARG A 132 4.72 9.29 -13.75
C ARG A 132 3.85 8.75 -14.89
N LYS A 133 3.02 7.74 -14.62
CA LYS A 133 2.24 7.05 -15.67
C LYS A 133 0.91 7.72 -15.97
N TYR A 134 0.26 8.29 -14.96
CA TYR A 134 -1.10 8.82 -15.05
C TYR A 134 -1.17 10.31 -14.71
N GLU A 135 -0.03 10.97 -14.50
CA GLU A 135 0.03 12.37 -14.07
C GLU A 135 -0.78 12.60 -12.77
N ALA A 136 -0.89 11.54 -11.94
CA ALA A 136 -1.61 11.62 -10.68
C ALA A 136 -0.83 12.47 -9.68
N ASP A 137 -1.45 13.54 -9.21
CA ASP A 137 -0.87 14.40 -8.20
C ASP A 137 -1.17 13.93 -6.78
N PHE A 138 -0.14 13.95 -5.93
CA PHE A 138 -0.21 13.62 -4.52
C PHE A 138 0.60 14.64 -3.71
N GLU A 139 -0.01 15.22 -2.69
CA GLU A 139 0.72 16.17 -1.84
C GLU A 139 1.59 15.44 -0.83
N THR A 140 2.78 16.00 -0.58
CA THR A 140 3.73 15.49 0.40
C THR A 140 3.14 15.50 1.82
N THR A 141 3.50 14.51 2.62
CA THR A 141 3.02 14.34 3.99
C THR A 141 4.18 14.29 4.95
N LYS A 142 4.09 15.02 6.07
CA LYS A 142 5.09 14.93 7.14
C LYS A 142 4.81 13.74 8.06
N VAL A 143 5.82 12.93 8.32
CA VAL A 143 5.78 11.82 9.29
C VAL A 143 6.18 12.37 10.66
N LYS A 144 5.22 12.54 11.57
CA LYS A 144 5.52 13.14 12.89
C LYS A 144 5.78 12.11 13.99
N SER A 145 5.38 10.84 13.82
CA SER A 145 5.78 9.77 14.73
C SER A 145 7.30 9.64 14.76
N PRO A 146 7.99 9.91 15.90
CA PRO A 146 9.44 9.86 15.97
C PRO A 146 10.01 8.48 15.67
N GLN A 147 9.28 7.43 16.04
CA GLN A 147 9.70 6.04 15.85
C GLN A 147 9.71 5.68 14.37
N VAL A 148 8.65 6.06 13.64
CA VAL A 148 8.52 5.82 12.21
C VAL A 148 9.47 6.70 11.42
N ALA A 149 9.59 7.98 11.78
CA ALA A 149 10.53 8.90 11.16
C ALA A 149 11.98 8.40 11.28
N LYS A 150 12.38 7.94 12.48
CA LYS A 150 13.70 7.34 12.71
C LYS A 150 13.90 6.08 11.87
N ALA A 151 12.89 5.21 11.76
CA ALA A 151 12.97 3.99 10.95
C ALA A 151 13.02 4.27 9.44
N LEU A 152 12.36 5.34 8.97
CA LEU A 152 12.44 5.78 7.59
C LEU A 152 13.82 6.36 7.26
N GLY A 153 14.51 6.96 8.23
CA GLY A 153 15.94 7.33 8.15
C GLY A 153 16.28 8.48 7.19
N HIS A 154 15.49 8.71 6.14
CA HIS A 154 15.53 9.87 5.24
C HIS A 154 14.13 10.10 4.65
N SER A 155 13.85 11.34 4.26
CA SER A 155 12.63 11.68 3.52
C SER A 155 12.59 10.95 2.18
N VAL A 156 11.43 10.42 1.83
CA VAL A 156 11.11 9.94 0.48
C VAL A 156 10.18 10.93 -0.21
N GLN A 157 9.95 10.78 -1.52
CA GLN A 157 9.28 11.78 -2.35
C GLN A 157 7.97 12.32 -1.75
N TYR A 158 7.12 11.46 -1.20
CA TYR A 158 5.82 11.85 -0.64
C TYR A 158 5.75 11.81 0.89
N PHE A 159 6.78 11.32 1.59
CA PHE A 159 6.80 11.22 3.05
C PHE A 159 8.09 11.83 3.62
N LEU A 160 7.92 12.96 4.32
CA LEU A 160 9.01 13.80 4.82
C LEU A 160 9.20 13.59 6.33
N ILE A 161 10.44 13.48 6.80
CA ILE A 161 10.80 13.37 8.22
C ILE A 161 11.41 14.65 8.76
#